data_AF-A0A1X0P3K5-F1
#
_entry.id   AF-A0A1X0P3K5-F1
#
_cell.length_a   1.000
_cell.length_b   1.000
_cell.length_c   1.000
_cell.angle_alpha   90.00
_cell.angle_beta   90.00
_cell.angle_gamma   90.00
#
_symmetry.space_group_name_H-M   'P 1'
#
loop_
_entity.id
_entity.type
_entity.pdbx_description
1 polymer ?
#
loop_
_entity_poly.entity_id
_entity_poly.type
_entity_poly.pdbx_seq_one_letter_code
_entity_poly.pdbx_strand_id
1 'polypeptide(L)'
;MYYTRNMRRGASQVPHRLAHPQRYRQQATRSPRNTLLREKIPEKDVLPPAERYASHLTEYEKKEIQNYSDVYYAGENCERKIPAPIEGGHNSGYDDERGDYMIREHDHIAYRYEMLGLLGSGSFGQVVKAIDHLKGTTVALKIIRNKKRFTAQGKIEVQILSHLGKGDPGGLYGIVKMFESFSFRSHICITYELLSINLYEYLKQRNFHPLSLNVVRKIGAGVLVSLSYLWRENVIHCDLKPENILLKAPDRAAVKVIDLGSACFENARIYTYIQSRFYRAPEVILGCPYSKRIDLWSYGCVLCELATGYPLLPGESEQEQLACIMEYFGPPPREMIMQSPRKHEFFDPAADYAPRLVPNSRRRIRYPGTKSLAAFLGLPNDDAFVAYVRQFLCWLPEERVPPRRAMRHPWIADAFEEPATQQRQLPAGTPQGTAVHAAGTNGYGATRSTWNVPHLPKIGPR
;
A
#
# COMPACT_ATOMS: atom_id res chain seq x y z
N MET A 1 2.24 -13.98 12.57
CA MET A 1 3.44 -14.80 12.85
C MET A 1 4.62 -14.18 12.12
N TYR A 2 5.62 -13.66 12.83
CA TYR A 2 7.04 -13.67 12.44
C TYR A 2 7.86 -13.47 13.72
N TYR A 3 8.73 -14.44 13.98
CA TYR A 3 9.77 -14.43 15.00
C TYR A 3 11.07 -14.09 14.28
N THR A 4 11.79 -13.06 14.71
CA THR A 4 13.21 -12.88 14.37
C THR A 4 14.04 -13.57 15.45
N ARG A 5 14.71 -14.66 15.10
CA ARG A 5 15.56 -15.42 16.00
C ARG A 5 16.91 -14.72 16.14
N ASN A 6 17.22 -14.26 17.35
CA ASN A 6 18.53 -13.76 17.76
C ASN A 6 19.58 -14.89 17.68
N MET A 7 20.69 -14.64 16.98
CA MET A 7 21.94 -15.37 17.21
C MET A 7 22.80 -14.59 18.21
N ARG A 8 23.29 -15.32 19.22
CA ARG A 8 24.12 -14.81 20.32
C ARG A 8 25.56 -14.55 19.85
N ARG A 9 26.18 -13.61 20.57
CA ARG A 9 27.56 -13.12 20.49
C ARG A 9 28.61 -14.22 20.70
N GLY A 10 29.69 -14.14 19.91
CA GLY A 10 31.04 -14.53 20.29
C GLY A 10 31.96 -13.33 20.02
N ALA A 11 32.67 -12.87 21.03
CA ALA A 11 33.54 -11.70 20.98
C ALA A 11 34.98 -12.09 20.63
N SER A 12 35.61 -11.32 19.74
CA SER A 12 37.06 -11.14 19.69
C SER A 12 37.38 -9.78 19.04
N GLN A 13 38.11 -8.95 19.80
CA GLN A 13 38.54 -7.59 19.45
C GLN A 13 39.83 -7.64 18.62
N VAL A 14 39.90 -6.93 17.47
CA VAL A 14 41.13 -6.37 16.85
C VAL A 14 40.70 -5.18 15.95
N PRO A 15 41.44 -4.05 15.86
CA PRO A 15 40.86 -2.74 15.51
C PRO A 15 40.80 -2.46 14.00
N HIS A 16 39.66 -1.94 13.53
CA HIS A 16 39.52 -1.47 12.15
C HIS A 16 39.97 -0.02 11.99
N ARG A 17 41.00 0.17 11.17
CA ARG A 17 41.39 1.47 10.60
C ARG A 17 40.22 2.10 9.85
N LEU A 18 40.00 3.38 10.14
CA LEU A 18 39.11 4.29 9.44
C LEU A 18 39.50 4.40 7.97
N ALA A 19 38.57 4.08 7.07
CA ALA A 19 38.62 4.48 5.67
C ALA A 19 37.47 5.46 5.40
N HIS A 20 37.84 6.67 4.98
CA HIS A 20 36.91 7.73 4.57
C HIS A 20 35.96 7.27 3.44
N PRO A 21 34.73 7.82 3.38
CA PRO A 21 33.78 7.50 2.33
C PRO A 21 34.28 8.04 0.98
N GLN A 22 34.58 7.13 0.05
CA GLN A 22 34.77 7.48 -1.35
C GLN A 22 33.46 8.03 -1.91
N ARG A 23 33.54 9.25 -2.45
CA ARG A 23 32.49 9.93 -3.21
C ARG A 23 31.96 9.00 -4.31
N TYR A 24 30.67 8.65 -4.24
CA TYR A 24 29.96 8.06 -5.36
C TYR A 24 29.96 9.05 -6.53
N ARG A 25 30.80 8.79 -7.53
CA ARG A 25 30.81 9.51 -8.79
C ARG A 25 29.57 9.06 -9.56
N GLN A 26 28.63 9.98 -9.78
CA GLN A 26 27.48 9.77 -10.64
C GLN A 26 27.97 9.31 -12.03
N GLN A 27 27.75 8.04 -12.36
CA GLN A 27 27.77 7.61 -13.75
C GLN A 27 26.38 7.93 -14.31
N ALA A 28 26.34 8.92 -15.20
CA ALA A 28 25.20 9.18 -16.05
C ALA A 28 24.88 7.91 -16.84
N THR A 29 23.78 7.24 -16.50
CA THR A 29 23.26 6.11 -17.26
C THR A 29 22.73 6.66 -18.58
N ARG A 30 23.51 6.43 -19.65
CA ARG A 30 23.06 6.62 -21.02
C ARG A 30 21.78 5.80 -21.22
N SER A 31 20.68 6.50 -21.50
CA SER A 31 19.44 5.88 -21.95
C SER A 31 19.73 5.06 -23.22
N PRO A 32 19.29 3.79 -23.33
CA PRO A 32 19.30 3.12 -24.61
C PRO A 32 18.25 3.79 -25.50
N ARG A 33 18.71 4.67 -26.40
CA ARG A 33 17.93 5.09 -27.58
C ARG A 33 17.84 3.86 -28.50
N ASN A 34 16.78 3.08 -28.35
CA ASN A 34 16.11 2.31 -29.42
C ASN A 34 14.98 1.45 -28.81
N THR A 35 13.88 2.09 -28.42
CA THR A 35 12.57 1.42 -28.35
C THR A 35 11.91 1.58 -29.71
N LEU A 36 12.34 0.76 -30.67
CA LEU A 36 11.51 0.49 -31.85
C LEU A 36 10.24 -0.18 -31.33
N LEU A 37 9.10 0.50 -31.43
CA LEU A 37 7.80 -0.17 -31.54
C LEU A 37 8.00 -1.24 -32.61
N ARG A 38 7.98 -2.52 -32.22
CA ARG A 38 8.21 -3.63 -33.15
C ARG A 38 7.08 -3.55 -34.19
N GLU A 39 7.40 -3.07 -35.39
CA GLU A 39 6.44 -3.00 -36.49
C GLU A 39 5.84 -4.39 -36.72
N LYS A 40 4.53 -4.45 -36.95
CA LYS A 40 3.84 -5.71 -37.30
C LYS A 40 4.46 -6.25 -38.59
N ILE A 41 5.26 -7.29 -38.47
CA ILE A 41 5.78 -8.06 -39.60
C ILE A 41 4.57 -8.69 -40.33
N PRO A 42 4.51 -8.66 -41.68
CA PRO A 42 3.38 -9.21 -42.43
C PRO A 42 3.10 -10.69 -42.08
N GLU A 43 1.82 -11.01 -41.86
CA GLU A 43 1.31 -12.31 -41.35
C GLU A 43 1.75 -13.55 -42.15
N LYS A 44 2.21 -13.40 -43.39
CA LYS A 44 2.49 -14.52 -44.30
C LYS A 44 3.91 -15.11 -44.19
N ASP A 45 4.84 -14.44 -43.52
CA ASP A 45 6.26 -14.84 -43.47
C ASP A 45 6.80 -15.02 -42.04
N VAL A 46 5.92 -15.12 -41.04
CA VAL A 46 6.33 -15.27 -39.64
C VAL A 46 6.20 -16.74 -39.26
N LEU A 47 7.35 -17.42 -39.08
CA LEU A 47 7.40 -18.74 -38.44
C LEU A 47 6.52 -18.73 -37.17
N PRO A 48 5.81 -19.83 -36.84
CA PRO A 48 5.06 -19.94 -35.60
C PRO A 48 5.90 -19.50 -34.39
N PRO A 49 5.34 -18.87 -33.34
CA PRO A 49 6.13 -18.39 -32.21
C PRO A 49 7.05 -19.46 -31.59
N ALA A 50 6.60 -20.71 -31.53
CA ALA A 50 7.41 -21.83 -31.04
C ALA A 50 8.70 -22.04 -31.85
N GLU A 51 8.67 -21.81 -33.16
CA GLU A 51 9.83 -21.92 -34.05
C GLU A 51 10.68 -20.65 -34.01
N ARG A 52 10.03 -19.47 -34.02
CA ARG A 52 10.70 -18.17 -33.97
C ARG A 52 11.58 -18.01 -32.73
N TYR A 53 11.13 -18.51 -31.58
CA TYR A 53 11.83 -18.38 -30.29
C TYR A 53 12.50 -19.68 -29.83
N ALA A 54 12.54 -20.72 -30.68
CA ALA A 54 12.92 -22.09 -30.29
C ALA A 54 14.24 -22.19 -29.50
N SER A 55 15.24 -21.36 -29.82
CA SER A 55 16.55 -21.30 -29.14
C SER A 55 16.50 -20.78 -27.70
N HIS A 56 15.41 -20.12 -27.31
CA HIS A 56 15.23 -19.49 -25.99
C HIS A 56 14.16 -20.20 -25.14
N LEU A 57 13.52 -21.25 -25.68
CA LEU A 57 12.45 -21.98 -25.01
C LEU A 57 12.97 -23.28 -24.40
N THR A 58 12.50 -23.59 -23.19
CA THR A 58 12.58 -24.93 -22.61
C THR A 58 11.60 -25.89 -23.30
N GLU A 59 11.76 -27.21 -23.09
CA GLU A 59 10.82 -28.21 -23.65
C GLU A 59 9.39 -28.02 -23.14
N TYR A 60 9.22 -27.57 -21.88
CA TYR A 60 7.92 -27.19 -21.35
C TYR A 60 7.32 -26.00 -22.12
N GLU A 61 8.13 -24.96 -22.34
CA GLU A 61 7.71 -23.74 -23.04
C GLU A 61 7.36 -23.98 -24.50
N LYS A 62 8.07 -24.87 -25.22
CA LYS A 62 7.73 -25.24 -26.60
C LYS A 62 6.30 -25.79 -26.74
N LYS A 63 5.75 -26.39 -25.67
CA LYS A 63 4.35 -26.84 -25.61
C LYS A 63 3.44 -25.73 -25.09
N GLU A 64 3.84 -25.04 -24.03
CA GLU A 64 3.04 -23.98 -23.40
C GLU A 64 2.75 -22.82 -24.36
N ILE A 65 3.75 -22.39 -25.14
CA ILE A 65 3.68 -21.26 -26.07
C ILE A 65 2.63 -21.46 -27.17
N GLN A 66 2.26 -22.70 -27.50
CA GLN A 66 1.23 -23.00 -28.49
C GLN A 66 -0.16 -22.50 -28.07
N ASN A 67 -0.36 -22.23 -26.77
CA ASN A 67 -1.60 -21.66 -26.24
C ASN A 67 -1.64 -20.12 -26.33
N TYR A 68 -0.61 -19.48 -26.87
CA TYR A 68 -0.50 -18.03 -26.97
C TYR A 68 -0.49 -17.58 -28.43
N SER A 69 -1.49 -16.80 -28.83
CA SER A 69 -1.55 -16.17 -30.16
C SER A 69 -0.50 -15.09 -30.32
N ASP A 70 -0.27 -14.32 -29.26
CA ASP A 70 0.59 -13.14 -29.27
C ASP A 70 1.76 -13.33 -28.32
N VAL A 71 2.97 -13.37 -28.89
CA VAL A 71 4.23 -13.51 -28.14
C VAL A 71 5.07 -12.26 -28.34
N TYR A 72 5.27 -11.52 -27.26
CA TYR A 72 6.01 -10.27 -27.25
C TYR A 72 7.43 -10.44 -26.72
N TYR A 73 7.61 -11.35 -25.74
CA TYR A 73 8.88 -11.62 -25.09
C TYR A 73 8.94 -13.07 -24.61
N ALA A 74 10.04 -13.78 -24.91
CA ALA A 74 10.20 -15.20 -24.63
C ALA A 74 11.33 -15.49 -23.62
N GLY A 75 11.87 -14.48 -22.94
CA GLY A 75 12.94 -14.68 -21.96
C GLY A 75 14.33 -14.74 -22.59
N GLU A 76 14.54 -14.08 -23.74
CA GLU A 76 15.79 -14.14 -24.51
C GLU A 76 17.01 -13.67 -23.71
N ASN A 77 16.81 -12.79 -22.71
CA ASN A 77 17.87 -12.27 -21.84
C ASN A 77 18.00 -13.07 -20.52
N CYS A 78 17.20 -14.11 -20.30
CA CYS A 78 17.29 -14.93 -19.10
C CYS A 78 18.50 -15.86 -19.19
N GLU A 79 19.49 -15.67 -18.31
CA GLU A 79 20.69 -16.52 -18.29
C GLU A 79 20.37 -18.00 -18.03
N ARG A 80 19.45 -18.27 -17.10
CA ARG A 80 19.11 -19.63 -16.64
C ARG A 80 17.62 -19.75 -16.32
N LYS A 81 16.86 -20.25 -17.30
CA LYS A 81 15.46 -20.62 -17.13
C LYS A 81 15.30 -21.83 -16.20
N ILE A 82 14.11 -21.98 -15.65
CA ILE A 82 13.74 -23.18 -14.88
C ILE A 82 13.59 -24.35 -15.87
N PRO A 83 14.36 -25.45 -15.71
CA PRO A 83 14.30 -26.59 -16.61
C PRO A 83 13.08 -27.47 -16.31
N ALA A 84 11.88 -26.92 -16.50
CA ALA A 84 10.63 -27.64 -16.28
C ALA A 84 10.38 -28.70 -17.39
N PRO A 85 9.71 -29.83 -17.08
CA PRO A 85 9.32 -30.24 -15.74
C PRO A 85 10.51 -30.77 -14.92
N ILE A 86 10.56 -30.41 -13.63
CA ILE A 86 11.51 -30.99 -12.67
C ILE A 86 10.85 -32.15 -11.94
N GLU A 87 11.45 -33.34 -11.98
CA GLU A 87 10.95 -34.52 -11.26
C GLU A 87 10.89 -34.26 -9.75
N GLY A 88 9.76 -34.59 -9.11
CA GLY A 88 9.50 -34.26 -7.70
C GLY A 88 9.29 -32.77 -7.41
N GLY A 89 9.41 -31.89 -8.40
CA GLY A 89 9.21 -30.45 -8.25
C GLY A 89 7.74 -30.06 -8.12
N HIS A 90 7.45 -29.03 -7.34
CA HIS A 90 6.10 -28.47 -7.23
C HIS A 90 5.74 -27.66 -8.48
N ASN A 91 4.52 -27.85 -9.01
CA ASN A 91 4.04 -27.16 -10.23
C ASN A 91 5.03 -27.29 -11.40
N SER A 92 5.45 -28.53 -11.71
CA SER A 92 6.48 -28.82 -12.71
C SER A 92 7.87 -28.22 -12.40
N GLY A 93 8.13 -27.82 -11.17
CA GLY A 93 9.38 -27.17 -10.75
C GLY A 93 9.34 -25.65 -10.78
N TYR A 94 8.19 -25.04 -11.08
CA TYR A 94 8.03 -23.58 -11.05
C TYR A 94 7.73 -23.01 -9.67
N ASP A 95 7.34 -23.85 -8.71
CA ASP A 95 6.98 -23.41 -7.36
C ASP A 95 8.01 -23.89 -6.33
N ASP A 96 8.22 -23.10 -5.29
CA ASP A 96 8.86 -23.57 -4.06
C ASP A 96 7.90 -24.41 -3.19
N GLU A 97 8.37 -24.94 -2.07
CA GLU A 97 7.56 -25.74 -1.12
C GLU A 97 6.34 -24.98 -0.57
N ARG A 98 6.43 -23.65 -0.51
CA ARG A 98 5.37 -22.76 -0.02
C ARG A 98 4.36 -22.45 -1.12
N GLY A 99 4.62 -22.80 -2.37
CA GLY A 99 3.81 -22.49 -3.53
C GLY A 99 4.06 -21.08 -4.09
N ASP A 100 5.16 -20.44 -3.73
CA ASP A 100 5.60 -19.19 -4.35
C ASP A 100 6.28 -19.49 -5.69
N TYR A 101 6.01 -18.68 -6.71
CA TYR A 101 6.61 -18.85 -8.03
C TYR A 101 8.10 -18.53 -7.98
N MET A 102 8.93 -19.40 -8.53
CA MET A 102 10.38 -19.22 -8.58
C MET A 102 10.76 -18.11 -9.57
N ILE A 103 11.03 -16.91 -9.06
CA ILE A 103 11.42 -15.75 -9.87
C ILE A 103 12.80 -15.97 -10.51
N ARG A 104 12.89 -15.77 -11.83
CA ARG A 104 14.13 -15.69 -12.59
C ARG A 104 14.19 -14.32 -13.25
N GLU A 105 15.22 -13.54 -12.92
CA GLU A 105 15.42 -12.24 -13.57
C GLU A 105 15.63 -12.44 -15.08
N HIS A 106 15.04 -11.54 -15.84
CA HIS A 106 14.94 -11.52 -17.30
C HIS A 106 14.14 -12.66 -17.94
N ASP A 107 13.51 -13.55 -17.16
CA ASP A 107 12.56 -14.52 -17.70
C ASP A 107 11.18 -13.88 -17.93
N HIS A 108 10.32 -14.59 -18.66
CA HIS A 108 9.00 -14.09 -19.05
C HIS A 108 7.88 -14.54 -18.11
N ILE A 109 6.83 -13.72 -18.04
CA ILE A 109 5.49 -14.11 -17.59
C ILE A 109 4.53 -13.90 -18.75
N ALA A 110 3.74 -14.94 -19.06
CA ALA A 110 2.72 -14.93 -20.11
C ALA A 110 3.22 -14.40 -21.48
N TYR A 111 4.46 -14.75 -21.84
CA TYR A 111 5.12 -14.35 -23.09
C TYR A 111 5.07 -12.84 -23.41
N ARG A 112 5.00 -12.00 -22.38
CA ARG A 112 4.83 -10.54 -22.52
C ARG A 112 5.63 -9.73 -21.51
N TYR A 113 5.64 -10.17 -20.26
CA TYR A 113 6.24 -9.40 -19.17
C TYR A 113 7.64 -9.93 -18.87
N GLU A 114 8.67 -9.10 -19.02
CA GLU A 114 10.04 -9.43 -18.61
C GLU A 114 10.23 -9.07 -17.14
N MET A 115 10.61 -10.03 -16.29
CA MET A 115 10.84 -9.78 -14.86
C MET A 115 12.21 -9.13 -14.64
N LEU A 116 12.26 -7.92 -14.08
CA LEU A 116 13.52 -7.20 -13.83
C LEU A 116 14.08 -7.38 -12.42
N GLY A 117 13.25 -7.77 -11.46
CA GLY A 117 13.68 -7.93 -10.07
C GLY A 117 12.55 -7.83 -9.05
N LEU A 118 12.79 -8.34 -7.85
CA LEU A 118 11.82 -8.36 -6.76
C LEU A 118 11.61 -6.97 -6.15
N LEU A 119 10.34 -6.53 -6.07
CA LEU A 119 9.93 -5.32 -5.35
C LEU A 119 9.49 -5.62 -3.92
N GLY A 120 8.88 -6.78 -3.69
CA GLY A 120 8.44 -7.21 -2.36
C GLY A 120 7.94 -8.65 -2.35
N SER A 121 7.90 -9.24 -1.15
CA SER A 121 7.37 -10.57 -0.91
C SER A 121 6.59 -10.62 0.40
N GLY A 122 5.59 -11.51 0.49
CA GLY A 122 4.73 -11.59 1.67
C GLY A 122 3.90 -12.87 1.74
N SER A 123 2.85 -12.83 2.55
CA SER A 123 1.92 -13.95 2.70
C SER A 123 1.16 -14.26 1.41
N PHE A 124 0.86 -13.25 0.60
CA PHE A 124 0.05 -13.37 -0.61
C PHE A 124 0.82 -13.83 -1.85
N GLY A 125 2.15 -13.78 -1.81
CA GLY A 125 3.02 -14.08 -2.94
C GLY A 125 4.11 -13.02 -3.08
N GLN A 126 4.47 -12.72 -4.32
CA GLN A 126 5.60 -11.84 -4.66
C GLN A 126 5.17 -10.74 -5.63
N VAL A 127 5.82 -9.59 -5.57
CA VAL A 127 5.67 -8.50 -6.52
C VAL A 127 7.01 -8.23 -7.16
N VAL A 128 7.06 -8.22 -8.50
CA VAL A 128 8.26 -7.92 -9.27
C VAL A 128 8.07 -6.66 -10.10
N LYS A 129 9.17 -5.96 -10.36
CA LYS A 129 9.24 -4.94 -11.40
C LYS A 129 9.32 -5.67 -12.73
N ALA A 130 8.50 -5.29 -13.71
CA ALA A 130 8.49 -5.94 -15.00
C ALA A 130 8.40 -4.94 -16.16
N ILE A 131 8.93 -5.29 -17.33
CA ILE A 131 8.68 -4.57 -18.58
C ILE A 131 7.51 -5.24 -19.29
N ASP A 132 6.46 -4.49 -19.58
CA ASP A 132 5.40 -4.90 -20.50
C ASP A 132 5.86 -4.65 -21.94
N HIS A 133 6.28 -5.71 -22.65
CA HIS A 133 6.79 -5.59 -24.02
C HIS A 133 5.72 -5.24 -25.06
N LEU A 134 4.43 -5.43 -24.76
CA LEU A 134 3.35 -4.95 -25.64
C LEU A 134 3.22 -3.43 -25.58
N LYS A 135 3.28 -2.85 -24.37
CA LYS A 135 3.06 -1.41 -24.16
C LYS A 135 4.36 -0.58 -24.11
N GLY A 136 5.51 -1.23 -23.99
CA GLY A 136 6.81 -0.57 -23.82
C GLY A 136 6.95 0.17 -22.48
N THR A 137 6.21 -0.24 -21.46
CA THR A 137 6.15 0.44 -20.14
C THR A 137 6.58 -0.48 -19.01
N THR A 138 7.11 0.09 -17.93
CA THR A 138 7.39 -0.66 -16.71
C THR A 138 6.15 -0.75 -15.81
N VAL A 139 5.92 -1.93 -15.25
CA VAL A 139 4.79 -2.25 -14.36
C VAL A 139 5.28 -2.89 -13.06
N ALA A 140 4.42 -2.90 -12.05
CA ALA A 140 4.54 -3.82 -10.93
C ALA A 140 3.65 -5.04 -11.21
N LEU A 141 4.21 -6.25 -11.14
CA LEU A 141 3.53 -7.51 -11.40
C LEU A 141 3.46 -8.33 -10.11
N LYS A 142 2.26 -8.48 -9.55
CA LYS A 142 1.99 -9.35 -8.39
C LYS A 142 1.69 -10.75 -8.88
N ILE A 143 2.41 -11.74 -8.36
CA ILE A 143 2.22 -13.16 -8.62
C ILE A 143 1.71 -13.79 -7.33
N ILE A 144 0.44 -14.20 -7.34
CA ILE A 144 -0.25 -14.74 -6.17
C ILE A 144 0.21 -16.18 -5.93
N ARG A 145 0.54 -16.50 -4.68
CA ARG A 145 0.94 -17.84 -4.25
C ARG A 145 -0.06 -18.91 -4.69
N ASN A 146 0.43 -20.02 -5.24
CA ASN A 146 -0.36 -21.13 -5.72
C ASN A 146 -0.87 -22.02 -4.57
N LYS A 147 -1.80 -21.48 -3.78
CA LYS A 147 -2.59 -22.23 -2.81
C LYS A 147 -4.04 -21.76 -2.86
N LYS A 148 -4.99 -22.70 -2.76
CA LYS A 148 -6.43 -22.47 -2.89
C LYS A 148 -6.94 -21.23 -2.14
N ARG A 149 -6.50 -21.02 -0.89
CA ARG A 149 -6.88 -19.85 -0.08
C ARG A 149 -6.43 -18.54 -0.73
N PHE A 150 -5.17 -18.43 -1.14
CA PHE A 150 -4.62 -17.21 -1.75
C PHE A 150 -5.20 -16.98 -3.15
N THR A 151 -5.45 -18.04 -3.91
CA THR A 151 -6.15 -17.95 -5.20
C THR A 151 -7.57 -17.38 -5.03
N ALA A 152 -8.34 -17.85 -4.05
CA ALA A 152 -9.68 -17.33 -3.78
C ALA A 152 -9.63 -15.84 -3.38
N GLN A 153 -8.66 -15.47 -2.55
CA GLN A 153 -8.44 -14.11 -2.12
C GLN A 153 -7.97 -13.18 -3.26
N GLY A 154 -7.09 -13.67 -4.15
CA GLY A 154 -6.66 -12.95 -5.35
C GLY A 154 -7.82 -12.66 -6.31
N LYS A 155 -8.81 -13.56 -6.42
CA LYS A 155 -10.03 -13.30 -7.20
C LYS A 155 -10.87 -12.17 -6.60
N ILE A 156 -10.98 -12.13 -5.26
CA ILE A 156 -11.68 -11.05 -4.56
C ILE A 156 -10.94 -9.72 -4.76
N GLU A 157 -9.61 -9.71 -4.65
CA GLU A 157 -8.77 -8.53 -4.90
C GLU A 157 -9.01 -7.97 -6.32
N VAL A 158 -8.98 -8.83 -7.35
CA VAL A 158 -9.27 -8.43 -8.74
C VAL A 158 -10.68 -7.87 -8.88
N GLN A 159 -11.68 -8.47 -8.24
CA GLN A 159 -13.06 -8.00 -8.26
C GLN A 159 -13.19 -6.59 -7.66
N ILE A 160 -12.58 -6.37 -6.49
CA ILE A 160 -12.60 -5.07 -5.81
C ILE A 160 -11.85 -4.02 -6.63
N LEU A 161 -10.63 -4.32 -7.10
CA LEU A 161 -9.85 -3.40 -7.94
C LEU A 161 -10.57 -3.04 -9.24
N SER A 162 -11.26 -3.99 -9.87
CA SER A 162 -12.06 -3.74 -11.06
C SER A 162 -13.26 -2.83 -10.76
N HIS A 163 -13.93 -3.04 -9.64
CA HIS A 163 -15.05 -2.20 -9.20
C HIS A 163 -14.58 -0.77 -8.91
N LEU A 164 -13.51 -0.60 -8.13
CA LEU A 164 -12.93 0.71 -7.81
C LEU A 164 -12.36 1.40 -9.06
N GLY A 165 -11.70 0.66 -9.96
CA GLY A 165 -11.16 1.21 -11.20
C GLY A 165 -12.24 1.80 -12.13
N LYS A 166 -13.45 1.20 -12.14
CA LYS A 166 -14.60 1.74 -12.88
C LYS A 166 -15.12 3.05 -12.30
N GLY A 167 -15.10 3.18 -10.96
CA GLY A 167 -15.54 4.39 -10.26
C GLY A 167 -14.48 5.51 -10.20
N ASP A 168 -13.22 5.22 -10.55
CA ASP A 168 -12.11 6.16 -10.58
C ASP A 168 -11.18 5.99 -11.81
N PRO A 169 -11.68 6.18 -13.03
CA PRO A 169 -10.86 5.99 -14.24
C PRO A 169 -9.65 6.93 -14.29
N GLY A 170 -9.75 8.10 -13.65
CA GLY A 170 -8.69 9.11 -13.55
C GLY A 170 -7.67 8.87 -12.43
N GLY A 171 -7.90 7.91 -11.52
CA GLY A 171 -7.01 7.62 -10.40
C GLY A 171 -6.89 8.78 -9.39
N LEU A 172 -7.97 9.54 -9.21
CA LEU A 172 -8.04 10.74 -8.38
C LEU A 172 -8.17 10.41 -6.89
N TYR A 173 -8.71 9.25 -6.52
CA TYR A 173 -8.93 8.88 -5.12
C TYR A 173 -7.72 8.21 -4.46
N GLY A 174 -6.61 8.06 -5.18
CA GLY A 174 -5.37 7.55 -4.61
C GLY A 174 -5.38 6.05 -4.31
N ILE A 175 -6.22 5.26 -4.98
CA ILE A 175 -6.08 3.79 -4.99
C ILE A 175 -5.14 3.40 -6.14
N VAL A 176 -4.33 2.36 -5.94
CA VAL A 176 -3.47 1.80 -6.99
C VAL A 176 -4.30 1.34 -8.19
N LYS A 177 -3.82 1.69 -9.38
CA LYS A 177 -4.44 1.32 -10.65
C LYS A 177 -3.97 -0.07 -11.07
N MET A 178 -4.91 -1.01 -11.10
CA MET A 178 -4.74 -2.28 -11.78
C MET A 178 -4.84 -2.06 -13.30
N PHE A 179 -3.94 -2.68 -14.06
CA PHE A 179 -4.03 -2.72 -15.52
C PHE A 179 -4.74 -3.97 -16.00
N GLU A 180 -4.22 -5.15 -15.66
CA GLU A 180 -4.72 -6.44 -16.14
C GLU A 180 -4.55 -7.53 -15.08
N SER A 181 -5.40 -8.55 -15.14
CA SER A 181 -5.26 -9.78 -14.36
C SER A 181 -5.39 -11.00 -15.26
N PHE A 182 -4.56 -12.01 -15.06
CA PHE A 182 -4.55 -13.23 -15.85
C PHE A 182 -3.99 -14.41 -15.04
N SER A 183 -4.12 -15.62 -15.56
CA SER A 183 -3.50 -16.81 -14.96
C SER A 183 -2.26 -17.21 -15.75
N PHE A 184 -1.18 -17.53 -15.06
CA PHE A 184 0.05 -18.05 -15.68
C PHE A 184 0.65 -19.14 -14.78
N ARG A 185 0.90 -20.33 -15.35
CA ARG A 185 1.47 -21.49 -14.64
C ARG A 185 0.84 -21.71 -13.26
N SER A 186 -0.50 -21.76 -13.18
CA SER A 186 -1.28 -21.94 -11.94
C SER A 186 -1.29 -20.77 -10.94
N HIS A 187 -0.64 -19.64 -11.24
CA HIS A 187 -0.71 -18.42 -10.43
C HIS A 187 -1.69 -17.42 -11.02
N ILE A 188 -2.39 -16.68 -10.14
CA ILE A 188 -3.06 -15.44 -10.55
C ILE A 188 -1.98 -14.35 -10.59
N CYS A 189 -1.89 -13.66 -11.72
CA CYS A 189 -0.99 -12.53 -11.94
C CYS A 189 -1.82 -11.26 -12.07
N ILE A 190 -1.39 -10.18 -11.41
CA ILE A 190 -2.04 -8.87 -11.46
C ILE A 190 -0.99 -7.81 -11.75
N THR A 191 -1.22 -7.01 -12.79
CA THR A 191 -0.33 -5.90 -13.15
C THR A 191 -0.89 -4.58 -12.64
N TYR A 192 0.01 -3.73 -12.14
CA TYR A 192 -0.30 -2.42 -11.58
C TYR A 192 0.59 -1.34 -12.20
N GLU A 193 0.15 -0.09 -12.06
CA GLU A 193 1.06 1.04 -12.19
C GLU A 193 2.27 0.88 -11.24
N LEU A 194 3.47 1.20 -11.72
CA LEU A 194 4.66 1.19 -10.88
C LEU A 194 4.71 2.49 -10.05
N LEU A 195 4.75 2.35 -8.73
CA LEU A 195 4.88 3.45 -7.77
C LEU A 195 6.30 3.51 -7.19
N SER A 196 6.56 4.50 -6.32
CA SER A 196 7.81 4.62 -5.58
C SER A 196 7.76 3.81 -4.27
N ILE A 197 8.69 4.07 -3.36
CA ILE A 197 8.80 3.35 -2.08
C ILE A 197 7.57 3.55 -1.19
N ASN A 198 7.34 2.57 -0.30
CA ASN A 198 6.33 2.67 0.74
C ASN A 198 6.78 3.58 1.89
N LEU A 199 5.84 4.02 2.73
CA LEU A 199 6.13 4.95 3.82
C LEU A 199 7.01 4.35 4.92
N TYR A 200 7.00 3.03 5.12
CA TYR A 200 7.91 2.38 6.08
C TYR A 200 9.37 2.47 5.61
N GLU A 201 9.64 2.10 4.36
CA GLU A 201 10.98 2.24 3.77
C GLU A 201 11.40 3.70 3.68
N TYR A 202 10.47 4.64 3.45
CA TYR A 202 10.77 6.07 3.50
C TYR A 202 11.21 6.55 4.90
N LEU A 203 10.53 6.11 5.97
CA LEU A 203 10.96 6.39 7.35
C LEU A 203 12.33 5.76 7.64
N LYS A 204 12.53 4.50 7.23
CA LYS A 204 13.78 3.77 7.41
C LYS A 204 14.97 4.43 6.71
N GLN A 205 14.79 4.90 5.47
CA GLN A 205 15.82 5.68 4.75
C GLN A 205 16.20 6.98 5.48
N ARG A 206 15.27 7.52 6.27
CA ARG A 206 15.49 8.69 7.15
C ARG A 206 15.95 8.30 8.56
N ASN A 207 16.43 7.06 8.76
CA ASN A 207 16.81 6.52 10.07
C ASN A 207 15.71 6.70 11.14
N PHE A 208 14.45 6.57 10.74
CA PHE A 208 13.26 6.76 11.59
C PHE A 208 13.17 8.14 12.24
N HIS A 209 13.80 9.17 11.65
CA HIS A 209 13.53 10.55 12.09
C HIS A 209 12.06 10.91 11.83
N PRO A 210 11.40 11.62 12.76
CA PRO A 210 10.03 12.10 12.58
C PRO A 210 9.83 12.89 11.28
N LEU A 211 8.66 12.76 10.65
CA LEU A 211 8.25 13.69 9.58
C LEU A 211 7.69 14.97 10.20
N SER A 212 7.89 16.11 9.53
CA SER A 212 7.26 17.35 9.97
C SER A 212 5.73 17.23 9.85
N LEU A 213 4.99 17.86 10.77
CA LEU A 213 3.52 17.78 10.78
C LEU A 213 2.90 18.27 9.46
N ASN A 214 3.57 19.15 8.72
CA ASN A 214 3.12 19.55 7.38
C ASN A 214 3.19 18.41 6.36
N VAL A 215 4.24 17.60 6.40
CA VAL A 215 4.35 16.40 5.55
C VAL A 215 3.35 15.34 5.99
N VAL A 216 3.21 15.12 7.30
CA VAL A 216 2.19 14.21 7.88
C VAL A 216 0.79 14.63 7.45
N ARG A 217 0.46 15.93 7.47
CA ARG A 217 -0.82 16.48 6.99
C ARG A 217 -1.07 16.15 5.53
N LYS A 218 -0.09 16.38 4.64
CA LYS A 218 -0.23 16.11 3.20
C LYS A 218 -0.43 14.63 2.89
N ILE A 219 0.37 13.76 3.52
CA ILE A 219 0.23 12.31 3.39
C ILE A 219 -1.13 11.88 3.96
N GLY A 220 -1.45 12.37 5.15
CA GLY A 220 -2.71 12.09 5.85
C GLY A 220 -3.93 12.50 5.03
N ALA A 221 -3.88 13.63 4.33
CA ALA A 221 -4.94 14.08 3.43
C ALA A 221 -5.11 13.12 2.24
N GLY A 222 -3.99 12.72 1.61
CA GLY A 222 -4.02 11.75 0.51
C GLY A 222 -4.63 10.41 0.91
N VAL A 223 -4.23 9.86 2.06
CA VAL A 223 -4.82 8.60 2.58
C VAL A 223 -6.29 8.78 2.93
N LEU A 224 -6.68 9.92 3.50
CA LEU A 224 -8.08 10.19 3.85
C LEU A 224 -8.99 10.29 2.62
N VAL A 225 -8.49 10.81 1.48
CA VAL A 225 -9.19 10.74 0.19
C VAL A 225 -9.46 9.28 -0.20
N SER A 226 -8.45 8.41 -0.11
CA SER A 226 -8.60 6.98 -0.40
C SER A 226 -9.62 6.31 0.51
N LEU A 227 -9.55 6.58 1.83
CA LEU A 227 -10.50 6.03 2.80
C LEU A 227 -11.92 6.56 2.59
N SER A 228 -12.08 7.83 2.19
CA SER A 228 -13.39 8.38 1.83
C SER A 228 -13.99 7.68 0.61
N TYR A 229 -13.16 7.25 -0.34
CA TYR A 229 -13.62 6.53 -1.50
C TYR A 229 -14.03 5.09 -1.14
N LEU A 230 -13.16 4.35 -0.45
CA LEU A 230 -13.49 3.00 0.03
C LEU A 230 -14.74 3.00 0.91
N TRP A 231 -14.90 4.02 1.76
CA TRP A 231 -16.09 4.18 2.60
C TRP A 231 -17.38 4.31 1.79
N ARG A 232 -17.35 5.04 0.66
CA ARG A 232 -18.49 5.23 -0.24
C ARG A 232 -18.83 3.93 -0.98
N GLU A 233 -17.82 3.20 -1.42
CA GLU A 233 -17.97 1.94 -2.15
C GLU A 233 -18.20 0.74 -1.22
N ASN A 234 -18.35 0.97 0.09
CA ASN A 234 -18.53 -0.07 1.12
C ASN A 234 -17.45 -1.16 1.08
N VAL A 235 -16.21 -0.75 0.83
CA VAL A 235 -15.02 -1.60 0.87
C VAL A 235 -14.25 -1.33 2.16
N ILE A 236 -13.86 -2.41 2.84
CA ILE A 236 -12.95 -2.39 4.00
C ILE A 236 -11.58 -2.87 3.50
N HIS A 237 -10.52 -2.09 3.71
CA HIS A 237 -9.17 -2.45 3.31
C HIS A 237 -8.60 -3.59 4.15
N CYS A 238 -8.87 -3.60 5.46
CA CYS A 238 -8.46 -4.63 6.42
C CYS A 238 -6.94 -4.78 6.64
N ASP A 239 -6.07 -3.95 6.06
CA ASP A 239 -4.62 -4.00 6.27
C ASP A 239 -3.91 -2.67 5.95
N LEU A 240 -4.52 -1.54 6.33
CA LEU A 240 -3.89 -0.23 6.15
C LEU A 240 -2.70 -0.07 7.12
N LYS A 241 -1.53 0.23 6.56
CA LYS A 241 -0.25 0.38 7.27
C LYS A 241 0.76 1.13 6.40
N PRO A 242 1.88 1.64 6.93
CA PRO A 242 2.90 2.36 6.16
C PRO A 242 3.46 1.57 4.97
N GLU A 243 3.57 0.25 5.06
CA GLU A 243 4.01 -0.62 3.96
C GLU A 243 3.02 -0.66 2.78
N ASN A 244 1.73 -0.41 3.05
CA ASN A 244 0.64 -0.43 2.06
C ASN A 244 0.24 0.98 1.60
N ILE A 245 1.07 1.99 1.87
CA ILE A 245 0.92 3.36 1.38
C ILE A 245 2.21 3.73 0.65
N LEU A 246 2.13 3.91 -0.67
CA LEU A 246 3.29 4.20 -1.51
C LEU A 246 3.31 5.64 -1.97
N LEU A 247 4.50 6.22 -2.04
CA LEU A 247 4.70 7.51 -2.69
C LEU A 247 4.46 7.36 -4.21
N LYS A 248 3.74 8.30 -4.83
CA LYS A 248 3.54 8.32 -6.29
C LYS A 248 4.85 8.54 -7.05
N ALA A 249 5.75 9.32 -6.47
CA ALA A 249 7.06 9.64 -7.02
C ALA A 249 8.04 9.93 -5.87
N PRO A 250 9.36 9.80 -6.10
CA PRO A 250 10.37 10.18 -5.12
C PRO A 250 10.19 11.61 -4.62
N ASP A 251 10.43 11.82 -3.32
CA ASP A 251 10.42 13.13 -2.64
C ASP A 251 9.12 13.95 -2.76
N ARG A 252 7.99 13.30 -3.09
CA ARG A 252 6.67 13.93 -3.10
C ARG A 252 5.77 13.31 -2.04
N ALA A 253 5.02 14.15 -1.32
CA ALA A 253 4.03 13.71 -0.32
C ALA A 253 2.75 13.10 -0.94
N ALA A 254 2.64 13.01 -2.27
CA ALA A 254 1.49 12.42 -2.93
C ALA A 254 1.56 10.90 -2.81
N VAL A 255 0.51 10.29 -2.29
CA VAL A 255 0.49 8.84 -1.99
C VAL A 255 -0.61 8.11 -2.75
N LYS A 256 -0.46 6.78 -2.83
CA LYS A 256 -1.55 5.85 -3.14
C LYS A 256 -1.58 4.71 -2.14
N VAL A 257 -2.78 4.24 -1.83
CA VAL A 257 -3.05 3.04 -1.05
C VAL A 257 -3.00 1.82 -1.98
N ILE A 258 -2.31 0.77 -1.54
CA ILE A 258 -2.08 -0.46 -2.30
C ILE A 258 -2.58 -1.70 -1.53
N ASP A 259 -2.45 -2.87 -2.15
CA ASP A 259 -2.67 -4.20 -1.54
C ASP A 259 -4.08 -4.40 -0.97
N LEU A 260 -5.04 -4.59 -1.88
CA LEU A 260 -6.41 -4.98 -1.53
C LEU A 260 -6.57 -6.49 -1.40
N GLY A 261 -5.47 -7.23 -1.22
CA GLY A 261 -5.48 -8.67 -0.98
C GLY A 261 -6.32 -9.03 0.24
N SER A 262 -6.26 -8.25 1.33
CA SER A 262 -7.07 -8.49 2.53
C SER A 262 -8.45 -7.85 2.51
N ALA A 263 -8.77 -7.07 1.47
CA ALA A 263 -9.97 -6.25 1.44
C ALA A 263 -11.24 -7.11 1.22
N CYS A 264 -12.37 -6.58 1.68
CA CYS A 264 -13.68 -7.17 1.46
C CYS A 264 -14.76 -6.10 1.33
N PHE A 265 -15.90 -6.47 0.75
CA PHE A 265 -17.10 -5.66 0.88
C PHE A 265 -17.66 -5.81 2.29
N GLU A 266 -18.20 -4.74 2.86
CA GLU A 266 -18.68 -4.70 4.25
C GLU A 266 -19.79 -5.74 4.54
N ASN A 267 -20.62 -6.06 3.54
CA ASN A 267 -21.65 -7.10 3.62
C ASN A 267 -21.12 -8.53 3.38
N ALA A 268 -19.85 -8.70 3.04
CA ALA A 268 -19.22 -9.98 2.70
C ALA A 268 -17.93 -10.21 3.51
N ARG A 269 -17.99 -9.98 4.83
CA ARG A 269 -16.87 -10.19 5.77
C ARG A 269 -16.56 -11.69 5.91
N ILE A 270 -15.32 -12.09 5.62
CA ILE A 270 -14.91 -13.51 5.61
C ILE A 270 -14.07 -13.88 6.83
N TYR A 271 -13.18 -12.98 7.28
CA TYR A 271 -12.15 -13.28 8.27
C TYR A 271 -12.35 -12.48 9.56
N THR A 272 -12.07 -13.12 10.70
CA THR A 272 -12.07 -12.50 12.04
C THR A 272 -10.68 -12.02 12.46
N TYR A 273 -9.62 -12.70 12.01
CA TYR A 273 -8.23 -12.29 12.22
C TYR A 273 -7.73 -11.50 11.01
N ILE A 274 -7.77 -10.17 11.11
CA ILE A 274 -7.41 -9.21 10.05
C ILE A 274 -6.55 -8.08 10.62
N GLN A 275 -6.04 -7.21 9.72
CA GLN A 275 -5.11 -6.11 10.00
C GLN A 275 -3.75 -6.57 10.51
N SER A 276 -2.71 -5.83 10.13
CA SER A 276 -1.39 -5.93 10.76
C SER A 276 -1.46 -5.43 12.20
N ARG A 277 -0.86 -6.19 13.14
CA ARG A 277 -1.11 -6.09 14.59
C ARG A 277 -1.00 -4.67 15.16
N PHE A 278 0.04 -3.91 14.79
CA PHE A 278 0.26 -2.56 15.35
C PHE A 278 -0.83 -1.55 14.96
N TYR A 279 -1.55 -1.83 13.88
CA TYR A 279 -2.61 -0.99 13.32
C TYR A 279 -4.00 -1.62 13.50
N ARG A 280 -4.10 -2.72 14.26
CA ARG A 280 -5.33 -3.50 14.44
C ARG A 280 -6.25 -2.81 15.44
N ALA A 281 -7.52 -2.72 15.06
CA ALA A 281 -8.55 -2.09 15.87
C ALA A 281 -8.96 -2.97 17.08
N PRO A 282 -9.38 -2.37 18.20
CA PRO A 282 -9.73 -3.11 19.42
C PRO A 282 -10.89 -4.09 19.22
N GLU A 283 -11.90 -3.74 18.42
CA GLU A 283 -13.02 -4.63 18.10
C GLU A 283 -12.59 -5.91 17.37
N VAL A 284 -11.53 -5.84 16.55
CA VAL A 284 -10.96 -7.01 15.87
C VAL A 284 -10.24 -7.91 16.88
N ILE A 285 -9.46 -7.34 17.80
CA ILE A 285 -8.77 -8.10 18.85
C ILE A 285 -9.78 -8.80 19.76
N LEU A 286 -10.83 -8.07 20.15
CA LEU A 286 -11.90 -8.56 21.02
C LEU A 286 -12.87 -9.50 20.30
N GLY A 287 -12.76 -9.67 18.98
CA GLY A 287 -13.66 -10.52 18.18
C GLY A 287 -15.08 -9.98 18.08
N CYS A 288 -15.29 -8.69 18.32
CA CYS A 288 -16.57 -8.01 18.11
C CYS A 288 -16.84 -7.81 16.60
N PRO A 289 -18.09 -7.58 16.19
CA PRO A 289 -18.40 -7.19 14.82
C PRO A 289 -17.61 -5.95 14.41
N TYR A 290 -17.01 -5.99 13.22
CA TYR A 290 -16.26 -4.87 12.67
C TYR A 290 -16.88 -4.35 11.37
N SER A 291 -16.50 -3.13 11.03
CA SER A 291 -16.95 -2.36 9.86
C SER A 291 -15.76 -1.63 9.22
N LYS A 292 -16.01 -0.81 8.19
CA LYS A 292 -15.01 0.10 7.59
C LYS A 292 -14.31 1.05 8.57
N ARG A 293 -14.83 1.17 9.81
CA ARG A 293 -14.23 1.97 10.89
C ARG A 293 -12.92 1.40 11.43
N ILE A 294 -12.58 0.14 11.14
CA ILE A 294 -11.26 -0.41 11.49
C ILE A 294 -10.13 0.26 10.73
N ASP A 295 -10.37 0.68 9.48
CA ASP A 295 -9.35 1.35 8.67
C ASP A 295 -9.08 2.77 9.17
N LEU A 296 -10.07 3.40 9.81
CA LEU A 296 -9.90 4.69 10.49
C LEU A 296 -8.98 4.56 11.71
N TRP A 297 -9.11 3.47 12.48
CA TRP A 297 -8.19 3.19 13.58
C TRP A 297 -6.76 3.02 13.07
N SER A 298 -6.57 2.22 12.01
CA SER A 298 -5.27 2.05 11.37
C SER A 298 -4.70 3.37 10.88
N TYR A 299 -5.54 4.24 10.29
CA TYR A 299 -5.15 5.58 9.85
C TYR A 299 -4.63 6.44 11.00
N GLY A 300 -5.32 6.47 12.14
CA GLY A 300 -4.84 7.17 13.34
C GLY A 300 -3.47 6.68 13.80
N CYS A 301 -3.26 5.35 13.80
CA CYS A 301 -1.96 4.75 14.14
C CYS A 301 -0.85 5.13 13.14
N VAL A 302 -1.14 5.11 11.84
CA VAL A 302 -0.21 5.52 10.78
C VAL A 302 0.21 6.98 10.94
N LEU A 303 -0.72 7.89 11.21
CA LEU A 303 -0.40 9.31 11.41
C LEU A 303 0.56 9.53 12.58
N CYS A 304 0.32 8.84 13.71
CA CYS A 304 1.21 8.87 14.86
C CYS A 304 2.62 8.39 14.52
N GLU A 305 2.73 7.26 13.82
CA GLU A 305 4.02 6.69 13.44
C GLU A 305 4.80 7.57 12.48
N LEU A 306 4.13 8.21 11.52
CA LEU A 306 4.76 9.19 10.63
C LEU A 306 5.28 10.41 11.41
N ALA A 307 4.53 10.87 12.42
CA ALA A 307 4.85 12.03 13.24
C ALA A 307 5.94 11.78 14.29
N THR A 308 6.22 10.52 14.65
CA THR A 308 7.21 10.19 15.69
C THR A 308 8.36 9.30 15.20
N GLY A 309 8.19 8.64 14.05
CA GLY A 309 9.12 7.65 13.51
C GLY A 309 8.97 6.24 14.09
N TYR A 310 8.07 6.01 15.06
CA TYR A 310 7.91 4.72 15.72
C TYR A 310 6.43 4.34 15.90
N PRO A 311 6.07 3.04 15.87
CA PRO A 311 4.68 2.61 16.05
C PRO A 311 4.10 3.02 17.40
N LEU A 312 2.87 3.56 17.41
CA LEU A 312 2.16 3.97 18.63
C LEU A 312 1.89 2.78 19.58
N LEU A 313 1.49 1.64 18.99
CA LEU A 313 1.00 0.46 19.72
C LEU A 313 1.79 -0.80 19.30
N PRO A 314 3.05 -0.97 19.75
CA PRO A 314 3.92 -2.06 19.31
C PRO A 314 3.78 -3.32 20.18
N GLY A 315 2.58 -3.94 20.22
CA GLY A 315 2.37 -5.18 20.98
C GLY A 315 2.97 -6.42 20.32
N GLU A 316 3.55 -7.34 21.07
CA GLU A 316 4.17 -8.57 20.54
C GLU A 316 3.12 -9.66 20.24
N SER A 317 1.98 -9.63 20.93
CA SER A 317 0.85 -10.56 20.83
C SER A 317 -0.49 -9.80 20.81
N GLU A 318 -1.62 -10.49 20.59
CA GLU A 318 -2.94 -9.84 20.72
C GLU A 318 -3.21 -9.36 22.15
N GLN A 319 -2.77 -10.14 23.15
CA GLN A 319 -2.84 -9.77 24.57
C GLN A 319 -2.06 -8.47 24.84
N GLU A 320 -0.80 -8.41 24.39
CA GLU A 320 0.00 -7.20 24.61
C GLU A 320 -0.49 -6.03 23.75
N GLN A 321 -1.02 -6.29 22.54
CA GLN A 321 -1.58 -5.25 21.69
C GLN A 321 -2.75 -4.55 22.40
N LEU A 322 -3.68 -5.31 23.00
CA LEU A 322 -4.77 -4.72 23.78
C LEU A 322 -4.25 -4.00 25.03
N ALA A 323 -3.22 -4.54 25.69
CA ALA A 323 -2.58 -3.87 26.82
C ALA A 323 -1.90 -2.54 26.43
N CYS A 324 -1.28 -2.46 25.25
CA CYS A 324 -0.76 -1.20 24.67
C CYS A 324 -1.89 -0.19 24.47
N ILE A 325 -3.04 -0.61 23.94
CA ILE A 325 -4.20 0.26 23.75
C ILE A 325 -4.67 0.81 25.10
N MET A 326 -4.85 -0.07 26.09
CA MET A 326 -5.30 0.34 27.43
C MET A 326 -4.30 1.28 28.12
N GLU A 327 -3.00 1.12 27.88
CA GLU A 327 -1.95 2.00 28.41
C GLU A 327 -2.21 3.47 28.06
N TYR A 328 -2.75 3.76 26.87
CA TYR A 328 -3.07 5.12 26.42
C TYR A 328 -4.52 5.55 26.68
N PHE A 329 -5.48 4.62 26.59
CA PHE A 329 -6.91 4.96 26.51
C PHE A 329 -7.74 4.41 27.69
N GLY A 330 -7.09 3.91 28.74
CA GLY A 330 -7.76 3.25 29.86
C GLY A 330 -8.41 1.92 29.46
N PRO A 331 -9.15 1.25 30.34
CA PRO A 331 -9.89 0.03 29.98
C PRO A 331 -11.04 0.33 28.98
N PRO A 332 -11.42 -0.63 28.13
CA PRO A 332 -12.58 -0.47 27.25
C PRO A 332 -13.87 -0.28 28.04
N PRO A 333 -14.89 0.38 27.47
CA PRO A 333 -16.23 0.46 28.06
C PRO A 333 -16.81 -0.93 28.34
N ARG A 334 -17.56 -1.05 29.45
CA ARG A 334 -18.14 -2.31 29.90
C ARG A 334 -19.02 -2.98 28.84
N GLU A 335 -19.78 -2.19 28.09
CA GLU A 335 -20.60 -2.68 26.98
C GLU A 335 -19.78 -3.42 25.91
N MET A 336 -18.61 -2.88 25.54
CA MET A 336 -17.73 -3.49 24.54
C MET A 336 -17.12 -4.79 25.07
N ILE A 337 -16.73 -4.82 26.35
CA ILE A 337 -16.25 -6.03 27.01
C ILE A 337 -17.33 -7.11 26.99
N MET A 338 -18.56 -6.79 27.36
CA MET A 338 -19.63 -7.78 27.46
C MET A 338 -20.02 -8.37 26.11
N GLN A 339 -19.99 -7.56 25.04
CA GLN A 339 -20.23 -7.99 23.66
C GLN A 339 -19.10 -8.86 23.08
N SER A 340 -17.90 -8.81 23.67
CA SER A 340 -16.75 -9.57 23.17
C SER A 340 -16.92 -11.07 23.42
N PRO A 341 -16.84 -11.91 22.37
CA PRO A 341 -16.78 -13.37 22.54
C PRO A 341 -15.44 -13.82 23.14
N ARG A 342 -14.39 -12.99 23.04
CA ARG A 342 -13.04 -13.28 23.51
C ARG A 342 -12.71 -12.66 24.88
N LYS A 343 -13.69 -12.06 25.56
CA LYS A 343 -13.47 -11.31 26.81
C LYS A 343 -12.67 -12.06 27.88
N HIS A 344 -12.87 -13.39 28.02
CA HIS A 344 -12.19 -14.18 29.04
C HIS A 344 -10.67 -14.34 28.79
N GLU A 345 -10.22 -14.17 27.55
CA GLU A 345 -8.78 -14.13 27.21
C GLU A 345 -8.11 -12.90 27.82
N PHE A 346 -8.81 -11.77 27.83
CA PHE A 346 -8.24 -10.45 28.14
C PHE A 346 -8.63 -9.91 29.52
N PHE A 347 -9.76 -10.35 30.07
CA PHE A 347 -10.38 -9.81 31.28
C PHE A 347 -10.71 -10.92 32.28
N ASP A 348 -10.65 -10.61 33.57
CA ASP A 348 -10.90 -11.56 34.64
C ASP A 348 -12.35 -11.53 35.13
N PRO A 349 -13.17 -12.57 34.84
CA PRO A 349 -14.57 -12.60 35.28
C PRO A 349 -14.71 -12.62 36.82
N ALA A 350 -13.71 -13.08 37.56
CA ALA A 350 -13.74 -13.07 39.03
C ALA A 350 -13.49 -11.69 39.63
N ALA A 351 -12.97 -10.74 38.83
CA ALA A 351 -12.66 -9.37 39.24
C ALA A 351 -13.49 -8.35 38.42
N ASP A 352 -14.78 -8.61 38.23
CA ASP A 352 -15.72 -7.80 37.42
C ASP A 352 -15.14 -7.40 36.05
N TYR A 353 -14.51 -8.37 35.36
CA TYR A 353 -13.86 -8.17 34.07
C TYR A 353 -12.75 -7.09 34.08
N ALA A 354 -12.02 -6.96 35.18
CA ALA A 354 -10.79 -6.16 35.21
C ALA A 354 -9.76 -6.69 34.19
N PRO A 355 -8.95 -5.81 33.56
CA PRO A 355 -7.91 -6.23 32.63
C PRO A 355 -6.91 -7.21 33.24
N ARG A 356 -6.63 -8.31 32.51
CA ARG A 356 -5.56 -9.25 32.89
C ARG A 356 -4.19 -8.61 32.61
N LEU A 357 -3.43 -8.38 33.68
CA LEU A 357 -2.08 -7.82 33.61
C LEU A 357 -1.05 -8.92 33.30
N VAL A 358 -0.68 -9.05 32.02
CA VAL A 358 0.25 -10.09 31.55
C VAL A 358 1.59 -9.44 31.17
N PRO A 359 2.74 -9.95 31.67
CA PRO A 359 4.05 -9.46 31.27
C PRO A 359 4.38 -9.86 29.83
N ASN A 360 5.05 -8.96 29.10
CA ASN A 360 5.55 -9.26 27.76
C ASN A 360 6.85 -10.09 27.78
N SER A 361 7.45 -10.36 26.61
CA SER A 361 8.69 -11.15 26.52
C SER A 361 9.88 -10.56 27.30
N ARG A 362 9.83 -9.25 27.60
CA ARG A 362 10.82 -8.51 28.39
C ARG A 362 10.41 -8.33 29.87
N ARG A 363 9.40 -9.06 30.34
CA ARG A 363 8.84 -9.00 31.70
C ARG A 363 8.25 -7.64 32.08
N ARG A 364 7.93 -6.77 31.11
CA ARG A 364 7.23 -5.51 31.36
C ARG A 364 5.72 -5.76 31.43
N ILE A 365 5.09 -5.23 32.46
CA ILE A 365 3.62 -5.15 32.59
C ILE A 365 3.17 -3.76 32.13
N ARG A 366 2.06 -3.68 31.40
CA ARG A 366 1.45 -2.42 30.95
C ARG A 366 0.21 -2.15 31.79
N TYR A 367 0.14 -0.97 32.39
CA TYR A 367 -0.96 -0.56 33.24
C TYR A 367 -1.87 0.41 32.47
N PRO A 368 -3.20 0.22 32.50
CA PRO A 368 -4.14 1.11 31.82
C PRO A 368 -4.00 2.59 32.25
N GLY A 369 -4.12 3.50 31.28
CA GLY A 369 -4.16 4.95 31.51
C GLY A 369 -2.85 5.60 31.95
N THR A 370 -1.72 4.89 31.87
CA THR A 370 -0.41 5.41 32.31
C THR A 370 0.31 6.24 31.27
N LYS A 371 -0.18 6.29 30.02
CA LYS A 371 0.38 7.10 28.94
C LYS A 371 -0.63 8.07 28.36
N SER A 372 -0.11 9.16 27.80
CA SER A 372 -0.88 10.16 27.06
C SER A 372 -0.46 10.17 25.60
N LEU A 373 -1.44 10.27 24.70
CA LEU A 373 -1.21 10.46 23.27
C LEU A 373 -0.43 11.75 22.99
N ALA A 374 -0.74 12.84 23.68
CA ALA A 374 -0.07 14.13 23.52
C ALA A 374 1.42 14.03 23.89
N ALA A 375 1.72 13.34 25.00
CA ALA A 375 3.10 13.09 25.43
C ALA A 375 3.88 12.21 24.44
N PHE A 376 3.24 11.17 23.88
CA PHE A 376 3.86 10.34 22.83
C PHE A 376 4.18 11.16 21.58
N LEU A 377 3.29 12.06 21.18
CA LEU A 377 3.48 12.94 20.03
C LEU A 377 4.44 14.11 20.31
N GLY A 378 4.82 14.34 21.56
CA GLY A 378 5.64 15.48 21.96
C GLY A 378 4.94 16.83 21.77
N LEU A 379 3.61 16.86 21.92
CA LEU A 379 2.76 18.04 21.65
C LEU A 379 1.89 18.40 22.86
N PRO A 380 1.43 19.66 22.96
CA PRO A 380 0.43 20.08 23.94
C PRO A 380 -0.86 19.25 23.84
N ASN A 381 -1.58 19.13 24.96
CA ASN A 381 -2.79 18.31 25.02
C ASN A 381 -3.94 18.86 24.15
N ASP A 382 -3.97 20.17 23.95
CA ASP A 382 -4.89 20.97 23.15
C ASP A 382 -4.41 21.19 21.71
N ASP A 383 -3.28 20.61 21.31
CA ASP A 383 -2.76 20.72 19.94
C ASP A 383 -3.75 20.13 18.91
N ALA A 384 -3.91 20.83 17.79
CA ALA A 384 -4.85 20.48 16.75
C ALA A 384 -4.58 19.10 16.11
N PHE A 385 -3.31 18.68 15.99
CA PHE A 385 -2.99 17.33 15.49
C PHE A 385 -3.38 16.25 16.49
N VAL A 386 -3.13 16.48 17.79
CA VAL A 386 -3.54 15.57 18.86
C VAL A 386 -5.06 15.42 18.86
N ALA A 387 -5.80 16.53 18.79
CA ALA A 387 -7.25 16.54 18.66
C ALA A 387 -7.73 15.79 17.42
N TYR A 388 -7.04 15.98 16.28
CA TYR A 388 -7.38 15.30 15.03
C TYR A 388 -7.27 13.78 15.14
N VAL A 389 -6.14 13.28 15.67
CA VAL A 389 -5.87 11.83 15.81
C VAL A 389 -6.85 11.17 16.78
N ARG A 390 -7.23 11.86 17.88
CA ARG A 390 -8.20 11.35 18.87
C ARG A 390 -9.54 10.97 18.26
N GLN A 391 -9.96 11.61 17.16
CA GLN A 391 -11.19 11.27 16.46
C GLN A 391 -11.21 9.84 15.88
N PHE A 392 -10.06 9.17 15.78
CA PHE A 392 -9.95 7.83 15.21
C PHE A 392 -9.57 6.75 16.24
N LEU A 393 -8.87 7.13 17.30
CA LEU A 393 -8.40 6.22 18.34
C LEU A 393 -9.41 6.08 19.48
N CYS A 394 -10.66 5.79 19.12
CA CYS A 394 -11.78 5.55 20.05
C CYS A 394 -12.02 4.05 20.24
N TRP A 395 -12.41 3.66 21.46
CA TRP A 395 -12.78 2.28 21.79
C TRP A 395 -13.97 1.81 20.96
N LEU A 396 -15.07 2.57 21.01
CA LEU A 396 -16.27 2.26 20.25
C LEU A 396 -16.08 2.67 18.80
N PRO A 397 -16.31 1.76 17.83
CA PRO A 397 -16.12 2.09 16.42
C PRO A 397 -16.99 3.27 15.97
N GLU A 398 -18.22 3.35 16.49
CA GLU A 398 -19.21 4.36 16.07
C GLU A 398 -18.82 5.79 16.42
N GLU A 399 -18.01 5.97 17.46
CA GLU A 399 -17.47 7.27 17.87
C GLU A 399 -16.39 7.80 16.90
N ARG A 400 -15.79 6.91 16.10
CA ARG A 400 -14.75 7.32 15.15
C ARG A 400 -15.34 8.23 14.07
N VAL A 401 -14.67 9.32 13.75
CA VAL A 401 -15.21 10.30 12.79
C VAL A 401 -15.06 9.79 11.35
N PRO A 402 -16.15 9.69 10.55
CA PRO A 402 -16.06 9.26 9.15
C PRO A 402 -15.21 10.20 8.28
N PRO A 403 -14.62 9.71 7.16
CA PRO A 403 -13.64 10.47 6.37
C PRO A 403 -14.08 11.89 5.98
N ARG A 404 -15.28 12.06 5.42
CA ARG A 404 -15.78 13.37 4.99
C ARG A 404 -15.92 14.38 6.13
N ARG A 405 -16.26 13.92 7.33
CA ARG A 405 -16.33 14.80 8.51
C ARG A 405 -14.93 15.12 9.01
N ALA A 406 -14.03 14.14 9.00
CA ALA A 406 -12.63 14.34 9.37
C ALA A 406 -11.91 15.35 8.46
N MET A 407 -12.23 15.39 7.16
CA MET A 407 -11.69 16.38 6.20
C MET A 407 -11.94 17.84 6.61
N ARG A 408 -12.94 18.10 7.46
CA ARG A 408 -13.31 19.45 7.92
C ARG A 408 -12.62 19.85 9.23
N HIS A 409 -11.80 18.98 9.79
CA HIS A 409 -11.12 19.28 11.05
C HIS A 409 -10.06 20.37 10.84
N PRO A 410 -9.92 21.37 11.75
CA PRO A 410 -9.02 22.52 11.55
C PRO A 410 -7.58 22.15 11.22
N TRP A 411 -7.06 21.04 11.77
CA TRP A 411 -5.70 20.58 11.47
C TRP A 411 -5.47 20.19 10.00
N ILE A 412 -6.49 19.72 9.27
CA ILE A 412 -6.35 19.16 7.92
C ILE A 412 -7.14 19.90 6.85
N ALA A 413 -8.10 20.75 7.23
CA ALA A 413 -9.03 21.41 6.31
C ALA A 413 -8.34 22.13 5.15
N ASP A 414 -7.26 22.88 5.42
CA ASP A 414 -6.46 23.60 4.42
C ASP A 414 -5.88 22.70 3.31
N ALA A 415 -5.76 21.39 3.54
CA ALA A 415 -5.32 20.44 2.52
C ALA A 415 -6.41 20.13 1.47
N PHE A 416 -7.66 20.52 1.73
CA PHE A 416 -8.84 20.28 0.90
C PHE A 416 -9.50 21.56 0.38
N GLU A 417 -9.10 22.72 0.89
CA GLU A 417 -9.55 24.03 0.41
C GLU A 417 -8.76 24.42 -0.85
N GLU A 418 -9.44 25.08 -1.80
CA GLU A 418 -8.73 25.67 -2.92
C GLU A 418 -7.84 26.81 -2.40
N PRO A 419 -6.59 26.95 -2.91
CA PRO A 419 -5.84 28.16 -2.64
C PRO A 419 -6.68 29.34 -3.12
N ALA A 420 -7.11 30.19 -2.19
CA ALA A 420 -7.85 31.40 -2.50
C ALA A 420 -7.11 32.08 -3.65
N THR A 421 -7.76 32.14 -4.82
CA THR A 421 -7.23 32.89 -5.95
C THR A 421 -7.04 34.28 -5.38
N GLN A 422 -5.79 34.76 -5.27
CA GLN A 422 -5.56 36.17 -5.02
C GLN A 422 -6.31 36.88 -6.14
N GLN A 423 -7.50 37.39 -5.82
CA GLN A 423 -8.19 38.32 -6.67
C GLN A 423 -7.21 39.48 -6.78
N ARG A 424 -6.46 39.53 -7.90
CA ARG A 424 -5.82 40.77 -8.33
C ARG A 424 -6.95 41.77 -8.37
N GLN A 425 -6.99 42.67 -7.41
CA GLN A 425 -7.81 43.87 -7.48
C GLN A 425 -7.38 44.59 -8.76
N LEU A 426 -8.19 44.47 -9.80
CA LEU A 426 -8.08 45.36 -10.95
C LEU A 426 -8.46 46.75 -10.45
N PRO A 427 -7.67 47.80 -10.72
CA PRO A 427 -8.04 49.16 -10.37
C PRO A 427 -9.35 49.52 -11.06
N ALA A 428 -10.27 50.12 -10.31
CA ALA A 428 -11.55 50.56 -10.81
C ALA A 428 -11.40 51.70 -11.84
N GLY A 429 -11.99 51.50 -13.02
CA GLY A 429 -12.68 52.54 -13.77
C GLY A 429 -11.90 53.36 -14.80
N THR A 430 -12.20 53.13 -16.08
CA THR A 430 -12.65 54.20 -16.98
C THR A 430 -13.47 53.60 -18.15
N PRO A 431 -14.55 54.25 -18.64
CA PRO A 431 -15.54 53.58 -19.47
C PRO A 431 -15.44 53.91 -20.98
N GLN A 432 -15.97 52.96 -21.76
CA GLN A 432 -16.53 53.06 -23.12
C GLN A 432 -15.58 53.08 -24.35
N GLY A 433 -15.89 52.16 -25.28
CA GLY A 433 -15.40 52.13 -26.65
C GLY A 433 -15.82 50.83 -27.37
N THR A 434 -16.64 50.96 -28.40
CA THR A 434 -17.37 49.91 -29.13
C THR A 434 -16.53 49.09 -30.13
N ALA A 435 -16.87 47.79 -30.20
CA ALA A 435 -17.04 46.93 -31.38
C ALA A 435 -15.86 46.20 -32.08
N VAL A 436 -16.26 45.01 -32.57
CA VAL A 436 -15.85 44.21 -33.75
C VAL A 436 -14.89 43.01 -33.57
N HIS A 437 -15.37 41.88 -34.13
CA HIS A 437 -14.80 40.55 -34.39
C HIS A 437 -13.30 40.44 -34.71
N ALA A 438 -12.66 39.33 -34.28
CA ALA A 438 -12.08 38.29 -35.16
C ALA A 438 -11.31 37.21 -34.36
N ALA A 439 -11.22 36.02 -34.97
CA ALA A 439 -10.56 34.81 -34.49
C ALA A 439 -9.02 34.91 -34.40
N GLY A 440 -8.39 34.06 -33.58
CA GLY A 440 -6.93 33.90 -33.58
C GLY A 440 -6.39 33.01 -32.46
N THR A 441 -5.73 31.94 -32.86
CA THR A 441 -5.05 30.89 -32.09
C THR A 441 -3.85 31.31 -31.25
N ASN A 442 -3.57 30.48 -30.23
CA ASN A 442 -2.29 30.17 -29.57
C ASN A 442 -1.60 31.23 -28.70
N GLY A 443 -1.25 30.81 -27.48
CA GLY A 443 -0.31 31.51 -26.61
C GLY A 443 -0.10 30.78 -25.28
N TYR A 444 0.93 29.93 -25.23
CA TYR A 444 1.47 29.32 -24.01
C TYR A 444 1.76 30.38 -22.94
N GLY A 445 1.32 30.12 -21.70
CA GLY A 445 1.64 30.92 -20.52
C GLY A 445 1.69 30.02 -19.29
N ALA A 446 2.83 29.37 -19.09
CA ALA A 446 3.11 28.51 -17.96
C ALA A 446 3.40 29.32 -16.70
N THR A 447 2.61 29.10 -15.65
CA THR A 447 3.06 28.99 -14.24
C THR A 447 1.95 28.30 -13.45
N ARG A 448 2.03 26.97 -13.27
CA ARG A 448 1.11 26.20 -12.41
C ARG A 448 1.88 25.58 -11.25
N SER A 449 1.49 25.95 -10.04
CA SER A 449 1.87 25.30 -8.79
C SER A 449 1.41 23.84 -8.76
N THR A 450 2.23 22.97 -8.19
CA THR A 450 2.23 21.51 -8.38
C THR A 450 1.28 20.71 -7.48
N TRP A 451 0.22 21.33 -6.95
CA TRP A 451 -0.75 20.66 -6.08
C TRP A 451 -2.18 21.10 -6.39
N ASN A 452 -2.75 20.57 -7.47
CA ASN A 452 -4.19 20.35 -7.49
C ASN A 452 -4.42 19.00 -6.79
N VAL A 453 -4.76 19.02 -5.51
CA VAL A 453 -5.67 17.97 -5.02
C VAL A 453 -6.88 18.11 -5.94
N PRO A 454 -7.25 17.10 -6.73
CA PRO A 454 -8.44 17.19 -7.56
C PRO A 454 -9.56 17.69 -6.66
N HIS A 455 -10.36 18.67 -7.10
CA HIS A 455 -11.68 18.87 -6.49
C HIS A 455 -12.23 17.49 -6.24
N LEU A 456 -12.54 17.13 -4.98
CA LEU A 456 -13.28 15.91 -4.68
C LEU A 456 -14.43 15.90 -5.70
N PRO A 457 -14.40 15.03 -6.72
CA PRO A 457 -15.23 15.26 -7.91
C PRO A 457 -16.65 15.26 -7.41
N LYS A 458 -17.38 16.39 -7.54
CA LYS A 458 -18.65 16.67 -6.83
C LYS A 458 -19.40 15.38 -6.55
N ILE A 459 -19.11 14.78 -5.40
CA ILE A 459 -19.63 13.47 -5.10
C ILE A 459 -21.06 13.79 -4.69
N GLY A 460 -22.00 13.51 -5.60
CA GLY A 460 -23.39 13.92 -5.54
C GLY A 460 -24.03 13.73 -4.17
N PRO A 461 -25.11 14.47 -3.88
CA PRO A 461 -25.69 14.44 -2.54
C PRO A 461 -26.23 13.05 -2.17
N ARG A 462 -25.95 12.71 -0.90
CA ARG A 462 -26.43 11.62 -0.04
C ARG A 462 -25.69 10.29 -0.15
#